data_AF-A0A0D8LAG7-F1
#
_entry.id   AF-A0A0D8LAG7-F1
#
_cell.length_a   1.000
_cell.length_b   1.000
_cell.length_c   1.000
_cell.angle_alpha   90.00
_cell.angle_beta   90.00
_cell.angle_gamma   90.00
#
_symmetry.space_group_name_H-M   'P 1'
#
loop_
_entity.id
_entity.type
_entity.pdbx_description
1 polymer ?
#
loop_
_entity_poly.entity_id
_entity_poly.type
_entity_poly.pdbx_seq_one_letter_code
_entity_poly.pdbx_strand_id
1 'polypeptide(L)' 'MLVTSGLHDSQVQYWEPAKWVAKLRKLKTDDNLLLYTDMEAGHGGKSGRFNYLWDVALGYVFLLMVDEQQVR' A
#
# COMPACT_ATOMS: atom_id res chain seq x y z
N MET A 1 -5.90 -6.05 3.63
CA MET A 1 -5.80 -5.30 2.37
C MET A 1 -4.70 -4.26 2.46
N LEU A 2 -3.72 -4.35 1.56
CA LEU A 2 -2.66 -3.36 1.36
C LEU A 2 -3.01 -2.50 0.15
N VAL A 3 -2.99 -1.19 0.32
CA VAL A 3 -3.17 -0.20 -0.76
C VAL A 3 -1.86 0.56 -0.91
N THR A 4 -1.31 0.62 -2.12
CA THR A 4 -0.06 1.31 -2.43
C THR A 4 -0.30 2.53 -3.32
N SER A 5 0.54 3.55 -3.20
CA SER A 5 0.51 4.71 -4.08
C SER A 5 1.87 5.41 -4.13
N GLY A 6 2.14 6.20 -5.16
CA GLY A 6 3.31 7.07 -5.28
C GLY A 6 2.93 8.54 -5.15
N LEU A 7 3.73 9.31 -4.41
CA LEU A 7 3.54 10.76 -4.25
C LEU A 7 3.59 11.50 -5.59
N HIS A 8 4.44 11.02 -6.51
CA HIS A 8 4.69 11.63 -7.81
C HIS A 8 4.01 10.88 -8.97
N ASP A 9 2.97 10.07 -8.68
CA ASP A 9 2.20 9.41 -9.72
C ASP A 9 1.43 10.44 -10.56
N SER A 10 1.88 10.63 -11.82
CA SER A 10 1.29 11.57 -12.77
C SER A 10 0.00 11.08 -13.42
N GLN A 11 -0.35 9.79 -13.26
CA GLN A 11 -1.56 9.20 -13.82
C GLN A 11 -2.68 9.09 -12.79
N VAL A 12 -2.34 8.65 -11.57
CA VAL A 12 -3.29 8.41 -10.47
C VAL A 12 -2.69 8.97 -9.19
N GLN A 13 -3.08 10.19 -8.81
CA GLN A 13 -2.41 10.88 -7.71
C GLN A 13 -2.74 10.27 -6.34
N TYR A 14 -1.78 10.35 -5.41
CA TYR A 14 -1.84 9.70 -4.09
C TYR A 14 -3.09 10.01 -3.26
N TRP A 15 -3.75 11.15 -3.48
CA TRP A 15 -4.97 11.51 -2.77
C TRP A 15 -6.17 10.64 -3.17
N GLU A 16 -6.17 10.04 -4.37
CA GLU A 16 -7.25 9.16 -4.82
C GLU A 16 -7.32 7.88 -3.99
N PRO A 17 -6.24 7.07 -3.88
CA PRO A 17 -6.23 5.92 -2.98
C PRO A 17 -6.36 6.34 -1.50
N ALA A 18 -5.83 7.50 -1.10
CA ALA A 18 -6.01 7.99 0.27
C ALA A 18 -7.48 8.26 0.63
N LYS A 19 -8.23 8.92 -0.26
CA LYS A 19 -9.69 9.14 -0.10
C LYS A 19 -10.44 7.82 -0.04
N TRP A 20 -10.08 6.85 -0.89
CA TRP A 20 -10.70 5.53 -0.89
C TRP A 20 -10.44 4.77 0.42
N VAL A 21 -9.19 4.74 0.89
CA VAL A 21 -8.82 4.13 2.17
C VAL A 21 -9.53 4.81 3.34
N ALA A 22 -9.64 6.13 3.34
CA ALA A 22 -10.39 6.86 4.37
C ALA A 22 -11.87 6.45 4.42
N LYS A 23 -12.50 6.24 3.26
CA LYS A 23 -13.87 5.71 3.17
C LYS A 23 -13.94 4.28 3.69
N LEU A 24 -13.03 3.40 3.28
CA LEU A 24 -12.99 2.01 3.71
C LEU A 24 -12.79 1.86 5.21
N ARG A 25 -11.93 2.68 5.83
CA ARG A 25 -11.75 2.69 7.29
C ARG A 25 -13.04 2.93 8.07
N LYS A 26 -14.03 3.62 7.48
CA LYS A 26 -15.35 3.82 8.09
C LYS A 26 -16.32 2.65 7.87
N LEU A 27 -16.09 1.84 6.85
CA LEU A 27 -17.05 0.83 6.37
C LEU A 27 -16.60 -0.61 6.64
N LYS A 28 -15.30 -0.86 6.76
CA LYS A 28 -14.76 -2.20 7.06
C LYS A 28 -15.09 -2.60 8.49
N THR A 29 -15.27 -3.90 8.66
CA THR A 29 -15.56 -4.57 9.93
C THR A 29 -14.35 -5.26 10.54
N ASP A 30 -13.18 -5.16 9.91
CA ASP A 30 -11.91 -5.71 10.40
C ASP A 30 -10.79 -4.67 10.28
N ASP A 31 -9.70 -4.91 11.00
CA ASP A 31 -8.59 -3.97 11.16
C ASP A 31 -7.45 -4.18 10.15
N ASN A 32 -7.63 -5.06 9.16
CA ASN A 32 -6.60 -5.41 8.19
C ASN A 32 -6.60 -4.44 6.99
N LEU A 33 -6.37 -3.15 7.23
CA LEU A 33 -6.30 -2.12 6.17
C LEU A 33 -5.10 -1.19 6.33
N LEU A 34 -4.17 -1.26 5.38
CA LEU A 34 -2.99 -0.40 5.34
C LEU A 34 -2.94 0.41 4.03
N LEU A 35 -2.56 1.68 4.14
CA LEU A 35 -2.15 2.53 3.03
C LEU A 35 -0.65 2.79 3.15
N TYR A 36 0.09 2.46 2.09
CA TYR A 36 1.48 2.81 1.93
C TYR A 36 1.64 3.79 0.77
N THR A 37 2.17 4.97 1.05
CA THR A 37 2.54 5.94 0.03
C THR A 37 4.04 6.01 -0.05
N ASP A 38 4.59 5.63 -1.19
CA ASP A 38 5.98 5.87 -1.52
C ASP A 38 6.18 7.35 -1.85
N MET A 39 7.06 8.01 -1.10
CA MET A 39 7.27 9.46 -1.19
C MET A 39 8.15 9.87 -2.38
N GLU A 40 8.76 8.92 -3.08
CA GLU A 40 9.65 9.17 -4.22
C GLU A 40 9.13 8.55 -5.52
N ALA A 41 8.25 7.55 -5.44
CA ALA A 41 7.75 6.85 -6.61
C ALA A 41 6.73 7.66 -7.44
N GLY A 42 6.80 7.44 -8.75
CA GLY A 42 5.75 7.81 -9.71
C GLY A 42 4.87 6.63 -10.08
N HIS A 43 4.21 6.71 -11.25
CA HIS A 43 3.27 5.67 -11.70
C HIS A 43 3.91 4.27 -11.85
N GLY A 44 5.16 4.23 -12.30
CA GLY A 44 5.90 2.98 -12.49
C GLY A 44 6.46 2.36 -11.20
N GLY A 45 6.15 2.92 -10.03
CA GLY A 45 6.74 2.53 -8.76
C GLY A 45 8.16 3.07 -8.57
N LYS A 46 8.94 2.40 -7.72
CA LYS A 46 10.32 2.81 -7.40
C LYS A 46 11.22 2.71 -8.64
N SER A 47 11.99 3.76 -8.91
CA SER A 47 12.97 3.76 -9.99
C SER A 47 14.20 2.92 -9.62
N GLY A 48 14.82 2.24 -10.59
CA GLY A 48 16.05 1.46 -10.39
C GLY A 48 15.86 -0.06 -10.56
N ARG A 49 16.89 -0.73 -11.09
CA ARG A 49 16.83 -2.13 -11.56
C ARG A 49 16.26 -3.12 -10.55
N PHE A 50 16.58 -2.94 -9.27
CA PHE A 50 16.21 -3.87 -8.20
C PHE A 50 15.25 -3.26 -7.18
N ASN A 51 14.83 -2.01 -7.35
CA ASN A 51 14.04 -1.34 -6.33
C ASN A 51 12.60 -1.86 -6.25
N TYR A 52 12.09 -2.49 -7.30
CA TYR A 52 10.82 -3.23 -7.25
C TYR A 52 10.83 -4.36 -6.21
N LEU A 53 12.00 -4.88 -5.80
CA LEU A 53 12.10 -5.91 -4.76
C LEU A 53 11.61 -5.39 -3.40
N TRP A 54 11.66 -4.08 -3.16
CA TRP A 54 11.06 -3.48 -1.97
C TRP A 54 9.55 -3.61 -1.97
N ASP A 55 8.90 -3.39 -3.12
CA ASP A 55 7.45 -3.52 -3.25
C ASP A 55 7.01 -4.99 -3.08
N VAL A 56 7.80 -5.92 -3.63
CA VAL A 56 7.62 -7.36 -3.42
C VAL A 56 7.75 -7.72 -1.94
N ALA A 57 8.82 -7.27 -1.29
CA ALA A 57 9.05 -7.53 0.14
C ALA A 57 7.93 -6.93 1.01
N LEU A 58 7.48 -5.72 0.71
CA LEU A 58 6.36 -5.07 1.40
C LEU A 58 5.08 -5.91 1.32
N GLY A 59 4.78 -6.48 0.14
CA GLY A 59 3.65 -7.38 -0.04
C GLY A 59 3.73 -8.64 0.84
N TYR A 60 4.90 -9.28 0.87
CA TYR A 60 5.12 -10.46 1.72
C TYR A 60 5.04 -10.15 3.22
N VAL A 61 5.66 -9.05 3.66
CA VAL A 61 5.60 -8.62 5.06
C VAL A 61 4.15 -8.35 5.48
N PHE A 62 3.38 -7.66 4.64
CA PHE A 62 1.97 -7.41 4.91
C PHE A 62 1.17 -8.73 5.05
N LEU A 63 1.41 -9.70 4.16
CA LEU A 63 0.74 -11.00 4.20
C LEU A 63 1.04 -11.74 5.52
N LEU A 64 2.31 -11.81 5.91
CA LEU A 64 2.73 -12.43 7.16
C LEU A 64 2.15 -11.72 8.40
N MET A 65 2.12 -10.39 8.40
CA MET A 65 1.51 -9.62 9.50
C MET A 65 0.02 -9.93 9.65
N VAL A 66 -0.72 -10.03 8.55
CA VAL A 66 -2.16 -10.37 8.59
C VAL A 66 -2.37 -11.80 9.05
N ASP A 67 -1.55 -12.75 8.59
CA ASP A 67 -1.62 -14.15 9.01
C ASP A 67 -1.34 -14.31 10.51
N GLU A 68 -0.28 -13.68 11.03
CA GLU A 68 0.04 -13.70 12.46
C GLU A 68 -1.08 -13.11 13.35
N GLN A 69 -1.83 -12.12 12.83
CA GLN A 69 -2.97 -11.55 13.56
C GLN A 69 -4.19 -12.48 13.61
N GLN A 70 -4.33 -13.43 12.69
CA GLN A 70 -5.44 -14.40 12.69
C GLN A 70 -5.20 -15.59 13.61
N VAL A 71 -3.94 -15.89 13.92
CA VAL A 71 -3.54 -17.03 14.78
C VAL A 71 -3.55 -16.64 16.26
N ARG A 72 -3.57 -15.33 16.57
CA ARG A 72 -3.67 -14.79 17.94
C ARG A 72 -5.11 -14.56 18.35
#